data_AF-A0A8T4YIM9-F1
#
_entry.id   AF-A0A8T4YIM9-F1
#
_cell.length_a   1.000
_cell.length_b   1.000
_cell.length_c   1.000
_cell.angle_alpha   90.00
_cell.angle_beta   90.00
_cell.angle_gamma   90.00
#
_symmetry.space_group_name_H-M   'P 1'
#
loop_
_entity.id
_entity.type
_entity.pdbx_description
1 polymer ?
#
loop_
_entity_poly.entity_id
_entity_poly.type
_entity_poly.pdbx_seq_one_letter_code
_entity_poly.pdbx_strand_id
1 'polypeptide(L)'
;MKSLKKYASMLALMFLVIPLIVGLAVVNASETGSIRVLPSVPIRLQTTFHFSVETIGDDPVAFDPIIFLVMTKESYDGLTGVTIEWSGGGVTFPKTSFSEEDDGSVKLPSEASPTIQYFVASLKEKLGTTGPIYWSYNSFLGDVITRKPKEFTVTLYSSKPNMLVYVFGKSSPSATEYDMRSVIIESQVTAFHVPEPVTILGLSASIAALIGYSAKRRKCF
;
A
#
# COMPACT_ATOMS: atom_id res chain seq x y z
N MET A 1 -5.58 -52.02 -28.18
CA MET A 1 -5.01 -52.09 -26.81
C MET A 1 -4.05 -50.95 -26.43
N LYS A 2 -3.42 -50.22 -27.36
CA LYS A 2 -2.53 -49.06 -27.04
C LYS A 2 -3.27 -47.76 -26.69
N SER A 3 -4.57 -47.62 -26.99
CA SER A 3 -5.35 -46.40 -26.71
C SER A 3 -5.84 -46.31 -25.27
N LEU A 4 -6.23 -47.42 -24.63
CA LEU A 4 -6.73 -47.41 -23.24
C LEU A 4 -5.67 -46.95 -22.21
N LYS A 5 -4.39 -47.28 -22.44
CA LYS A 5 -3.29 -46.86 -21.54
C LYS A 5 -3.08 -45.34 -21.52
N LYS A 6 -3.40 -44.64 -22.62
CA LYS A 6 -3.27 -43.17 -22.71
C LYS A 6 -4.38 -42.45 -21.93
N TYR A 7 -5.60 -42.96 -21.97
CA TYR A 7 -6.73 -42.39 -21.23
C TYR A 7 -6.59 -42.61 -19.71
N ALA A 8 -6.08 -43.77 -19.28
CA ALA A 8 -5.82 -44.03 -17.87
C ALA A 8 -4.75 -43.09 -17.28
N SER A 9 -3.69 -42.80 -18.02
CA SER A 9 -2.63 -41.86 -17.58
C SER A 9 -3.12 -40.41 -17.54
N MET A 10 -4.03 -40.02 -18.42
CA MET A 10 -4.61 -38.67 -18.45
C MET A 10 -5.63 -38.47 -17.32
N LEU A 11 -6.43 -39.51 -17.00
CA LEU A 11 -7.37 -39.47 -15.87
C LEU A 11 -6.63 -39.39 -14.53
N ALA A 12 -5.55 -40.15 -14.37
CA ALA A 12 -4.72 -40.12 -13.16
C ALA A 12 -4.07 -38.74 -12.95
N LEU A 13 -3.69 -38.05 -14.02
CA LEU A 13 -3.16 -36.68 -13.95
C LEU A 13 -4.23 -35.67 -13.54
N MET A 14 -5.47 -35.78 -14.06
CA MET A 14 -6.57 -34.89 -13.65
C MET A 14 -6.97 -35.07 -12.18
N PHE A 15 -6.93 -36.30 -11.65
CA PHE A 15 -7.23 -36.54 -10.23
C PHE A 15 -6.13 -36.04 -9.27
N LEU A 16 -4.89 -35.86 -9.73
CA LEU A 16 -3.79 -35.30 -8.93
C LEU A 16 -3.81 -33.75 -8.87
N VAL A 17 -4.34 -33.08 -9.90
CA VAL A 17 -4.35 -31.61 -10.00
C VAL A 17 -5.48 -30.98 -9.17
N ILE A 18 -6.62 -31.67 -9.01
CA ILE A 18 -7.79 -31.14 -8.29
C ILE A 18 -7.52 -30.87 -6.79
N PRO A 19 -6.84 -31.75 -6.01
CA PRO A 19 -6.56 -31.45 -4.60
C PRO A 19 -5.47 -30.39 -4.38
N LEU A 20 -4.61 -30.10 -5.38
CA LEU A 20 -3.60 -29.05 -5.26
C LEU A 20 -4.22 -27.63 -5.26
N ILE A 21 -5.38 -27.46 -5.90
CA ILE A 21 -6.11 -26.19 -5.95
C ILE A 21 -6.92 -25.96 -4.65
N VAL A 22 -7.35 -27.03 -3.98
CA VAL A 22 -8.13 -26.94 -2.71
C VAL A 22 -7.22 -26.73 -1.50
N GLY A 23 -5.92 -27.03 -1.60
CA GLY A 23 -4.92 -26.82 -0.56
C GLY A 23 -4.40 -25.38 -0.42
N LEU A 24 -4.80 -24.47 -1.32
CA LEU A 24 -4.62 -23.03 -1.09
C LEU A 24 -5.66 -22.60 -0.07
N ALA A 25 -5.42 -22.96 1.19
CA ALA A 25 -6.08 -22.32 2.32
C ALA A 25 -5.86 -20.81 2.12
N VAL A 26 -6.95 -20.11 1.80
CA VAL A 26 -7.00 -18.67 1.90
C VAL A 26 -6.73 -18.40 3.36
N VAL A 27 -5.49 -18.06 3.69
CA VAL A 27 -5.15 -17.46 4.97
C VAL A 27 -5.88 -16.13 4.93
N ASN A 28 -7.10 -16.12 5.46
CA ASN A 28 -7.75 -14.91 5.87
C ASN A 28 -6.87 -14.38 7.00
N ALA A 29 -5.86 -13.57 6.64
CA ALA A 29 -5.24 -12.69 7.60
C ALA A 29 -6.42 -11.91 8.19
N SER A 30 -6.71 -12.15 9.47
CA SER A 30 -7.65 -11.32 10.22
C SER A 30 -7.29 -9.89 9.88
N GLU A 31 -8.20 -9.17 9.21
CA GLU A 31 -7.93 -7.82 8.74
C GLU A 31 -7.71 -6.94 9.98
N THR A 32 -6.46 -6.84 10.42
CA THR A 32 -6.03 -5.81 11.34
C THR A 32 -6.46 -4.50 10.70
N GLY A 33 -7.36 -3.76 11.36
CA GLY A 33 -8.06 -2.65 10.73
C GLY A 33 -7.12 -1.65 10.07
N SER A 34 -7.61 -0.95 9.05
CA SER A 34 -6.81 0.02 8.30
C SER A 34 -7.05 1.43 8.80
N ILE A 35 -6.03 2.29 8.73
CA ILE A 35 -6.20 3.73 8.98
C ILE A 35 -6.43 4.40 7.62
N ARG A 36 -7.37 5.33 7.54
CA ARG A 36 -7.54 6.23 6.40
C ARG A 36 -7.04 7.60 6.79
N VAL A 37 -6.22 8.18 5.92
CA VAL A 37 -5.88 9.60 5.98
C VAL A 37 -6.50 10.25 4.74
N LEU A 38 -7.30 11.28 4.96
CA LEU A 38 -7.94 12.07 3.93
C LEU A 38 -7.32 13.47 3.88
N PRO A 39 -7.23 14.08 2.70
CA PRO A 39 -7.45 13.47 1.38
C PRO A 39 -6.38 12.40 1.07
N SER A 40 -6.79 11.36 0.36
CA SER A 40 -6.01 10.12 0.19
C SER A 40 -4.94 10.16 -0.91
N VAL A 41 -4.81 11.30 -1.59
CA VAL A 41 -3.83 11.50 -2.66
C VAL A 41 -2.53 12.04 -2.05
N PRO A 42 -1.34 11.58 -2.51
CA PRO A 42 -0.08 12.21 -2.14
C PRO A 42 -0.11 13.69 -2.49
N ILE A 43 -0.20 14.55 -1.48
CA ILE A 43 -0.20 15.99 -1.69
C ILE A 43 1.19 16.53 -1.49
N ARG A 44 1.70 17.18 -2.52
CA ARG A 44 2.83 18.09 -2.39
C ARG A 44 2.34 19.28 -1.57
N LEU A 45 2.69 19.28 -0.28
CA LEU A 45 2.40 20.40 0.60
C LEU A 45 3.06 21.65 0.02
N GLN A 46 2.33 22.75 -0.13
CA GLN A 46 2.95 24.04 -0.46
C GLN A 46 3.47 24.73 0.81
N THR A 47 2.84 24.51 1.96
CA THR A 47 3.32 24.94 3.29
C THR A 47 2.42 24.40 4.39
N THR A 48 1.10 24.59 4.29
CA THR A 48 0.11 24.10 5.27
C THR A 48 -0.97 23.28 4.58
N PHE A 49 -1.43 22.21 5.22
CA PHE A 49 -2.51 21.38 4.71
C PHE A 49 -3.33 20.71 5.82
N HIS A 50 -4.63 20.58 5.58
CA HIS A 50 -5.58 19.98 6.52
C HIS A 50 -5.87 18.54 6.14
N PHE A 51 -5.79 17.65 7.12
CA PHE A 51 -6.03 16.24 6.97
C PHE A 51 -7.09 15.77 7.96
N SER A 52 -7.78 14.71 7.57
CA SER A 52 -8.68 13.96 8.43
C SER A 52 -8.17 12.54 8.58
N VAL A 53 -8.28 11.95 9.77
CA VAL A 53 -7.89 10.56 10.03
C VAL A 53 -9.01 9.79 10.69
N GLU A 54 -9.28 8.59 10.17
CA GLU A 54 -10.29 7.66 10.67
C GLU A 54 -9.79 6.22 10.50
N THR A 55 -10.43 5.26 11.16
CA THR A 55 -10.21 3.83 10.89
C THR A 55 -11.27 3.28 9.93
N ILE A 56 -10.89 2.29 9.10
CA ILE A 56 -11.75 1.58 8.14
C ILE A 56 -11.81 0.10 8.52
N GLY A 57 -13.00 -0.51 8.42
CA GLY A 57 -13.27 -1.91 8.77
C GLY A 57 -14.31 -2.01 9.88
N ASP A 58 -14.71 -3.22 10.30
CA ASP A 58 -15.68 -3.46 11.38
C ASP A 58 -15.12 -3.15 12.77
N ASP A 59 -15.42 -1.92 13.20
CA ASP A 59 -15.03 -1.28 14.47
C ASP A 59 -13.54 -1.34 14.90
N PRO A 60 -12.57 -1.09 14.01
CA PRO A 60 -11.18 -1.06 14.41
C PRO A 60 -10.87 0.23 15.19
N VAL A 61 -10.25 0.09 16.34
CA VAL A 61 -9.68 1.21 17.11
C VAL A 61 -8.16 1.15 16.96
N ALA A 62 -7.55 2.26 16.54
CA ALA A 62 -6.09 2.37 16.49
C ALA A 62 -5.58 3.08 17.75
N PHE A 63 -4.90 2.33 18.60
CA PHE A 63 -4.27 2.80 19.82
C PHE A 63 -2.88 3.38 19.55
N ASP A 64 -2.43 4.28 20.43
CA ASP A 64 -1.12 4.95 20.38
C ASP A 64 -0.74 5.46 18.99
N PRO A 65 -1.56 6.28 18.32
CA PRO A 65 -1.27 6.66 16.96
C PRO A 65 0.03 7.46 16.86
N ILE A 66 0.83 7.15 15.85
CA ILE A 66 2.02 7.92 15.48
C ILE A 66 1.84 8.49 14.08
N ILE A 67 2.44 9.66 13.86
CA ILE A 67 2.55 10.25 12.54
C ILE A 67 3.98 10.05 12.03
N PHE A 68 4.10 9.56 10.81
CA PHE A 68 5.37 9.28 10.14
C PHE A 68 5.53 10.21 8.93
N LEU A 69 6.59 11.00 8.96
CA LEU A 69 6.90 12.02 7.98
C LEU A 69 8.11 11.59 7.17
N VAL A 70 8.04 11.74 5.84
CA VAL A 70 9.16 11.41 4.93
C VAL A 70 9.29 12.50 3.88
N MET A 71 10.47 13.06 3.68
CA MET A 71 10.70 14.13 2.70
C MET A 71 11.95 13.92 1.87
N THR A 72 12.05 14.63 0.74
CA THR A 72 13.26 14.62 -0.08
C THR A 72 14.39 15.42 0.57
N LYS A 73 15.63 15.14 0.17
CA LYS A 73 16.79 15.95 0.55
C LYS A 73 16.59 17.45 0.30
N GLU A 74 16.07 17.84 -0.86
CA GLU A 74 15.83 19.25 -1.16
C GLU A 74 14.86 19.92 -0.19
N SER A 75 13.81 19.20 0.21
CA SER A 75 12.85 19.67 1.21
C SER A 75 13.50 19.79 2.59
N TYR A 76 14.36 18.83 2.96
CA TYR A 76 15.10 18.85 4.22
C TYR A 76 16.16 19.97 4.28
N ASP A 77 16.91 20.17 3.21
CA ASP A 77 17.96 21.20 3.15
C ASP A 77 17.35 22.60 3.41
N GLY A 78 16.16 22.86 2.84
CA GLY A 78 15.37 24.08 3.08
C GLY A 78 14.49 24.08 4.33
N LEU A 79 14.46 22.99 5.11
CA LEU A 79 13.60 22.83 6.29
C LEU A 79 14.06 23.70 7.46
N THR A 80 13.10 24.30 8.14
CA THR A 80 13.26 24.92 9.46
C THR A 80 12.49 24.17 10.55
N GLY A 81 11.36 23.55 10.22
CA GLY A 81 10.62 22.63 11.08
C GLY A 81 9.32 22.15 10.44
N VAL A 82 8.63 21.25 11.12
CA VAL A 82 7.25 20.85 10.80
C VAL A 82 6.40 20.95 12.05
N THR A 83 5.21 21.55 11.97
CA THR A 83 4.23 21.55 13.06
C THR A 83 3.00 20.75 12.65
N ILE A 84 2.45 20.00 13.59
CA ILE A 84 1.22 19.23 13.40
C ILE A 84 0.28 19.57 14.54
N GLU A 85 -0.91 20.04 14.22
CA GLU A 85 -1.86 20.58 15.19
C GLU A 85 -3.21 19.88 15.04
N TRP A 86 -3.87 19.59 16.15
CA TRP A 86 -5.23 19.02 16.18
C TRP A 86 -6.02 19.63 17.32
N SER A 87 -7.31 19.32 17.40
CA SER A 87 -8.13 19.78 18.52
C SER A 87 -7.62 19.20 19.85
N GLY A 88 -7.05 20.05 20.70
CA GLY A 88 -6.56 19.66 22.03
C GLY A 88 -5.05 19.41 22.12
N GLY A 89 -4.28 19.58 21.04
CA GLY A 89 -2.83 19.42 21.11
C GLY A 89 -2.08 19.70 19.81
N GLY A 90 -0.77 19.52 19.87
CA GLY A 90 0.10 19.62 18.71
C GLY A 90 1.48 19.05 19.00
N VAL A 91 2.21 18.75 17.95
CA VAL A 91 3.60 18.28 18.00
C VAL A 91 4.45 19.03 16.99
N THR A 92 5.69 19.32 17.37
CA THR A 92 6.67 19.99 16.51
C THR A 92 7.83 19.05 16.22
N PHE A 93 8.23 18.95 14.97
CA PHE A 93 9.39 18.23 14.50
C PHE A 93 10.48 19.24 14.14
N PRO A 94 11.47 19.47 15.02
CA PRO A 94 12.62 20.29 14.67
C PRO A 94 13.41 19.62 13.55
N LYS A 95 14.13 20.39 12.74
CA LYS A 95 14.98 19.83 11.66
C LYS A 95 15.89 18.69 12.16
N THR A 96 16.43 18.83 13.37
CA THR A 96 17.34 17.85 13.99
C THR A 96 16.68 16.52 14.38
N SER A 97 15.35 16.40 14.34
CA SER A 97 14.66 15.13 14.62
C SER A 97 14.52 14.22 13.40
N PHE A 98 14.99 14.65 12.23
CA PHE A 98 14.92 13.86 11.01
C PHE A 98 16.22 13.08 10.81
N SER A 99 16.06 11.78 10.52
CA SER A 99 17.14 10.87 10.18
C SER A 99 17.24 10.74 8.67
N GLU A 100 18.46 10.71 8.15
CA GLU A 100 18.74 10.43 6.75
C GLU A 100 18.70 8.93 6.49
N GLU A 101 18.17 8.52 5.34
CA GLU A 101 18.28 7.15 4.83
C GLU A 101 18.39 7.15 3.30
N ASP A 102 19.27 6.30 2.78
CA ASP A 102 19.55 6.18 1.34
C ASP A 102 19.44 4.74 0.83
N ASP A 103 19.58 3.75 1.71
CA ASP A 103 19.51 2.33 1.33
C ASP A 103 18.06 1.90 1.07
N GLY A 104 17.77 1.59 -0.20
CA GLY A 104 16.44 1.15 -0.63
C GLY A 104 15.94 -0.15 0.01
N SER A 105 16.83 -0.95 0.59
CA SER A 105 16.50 -2.23 1.25
C SER A 105 16.03 -2.07 2.70
N VAL A 106 16.31 -0.91 3.31
CA VAL A 106 15.87 -0.58 4.68
C VAL A 106 14.36 -0.40 4.72
N LYS A 107 13.76 -0.83 5.83
CA LYS A 107 12.33 -0.74 6.11
C LYS A 107 12.06 0.23 7.25
N LEU A 108 11.09 1.12 7.07
CA LEU A 108 10.74 2.18 8.01
C LEU A 108 9.22 2.27 8.25
N PRO A 109 8.79 2.77 9.43
CA PRO A 109 9.60 2.94 10.64
C PRO A 109 9.95 1.58 11.27
N SER A 110 11.09 1.48 11.97
CA SER A 110 11.60 0.22 12.54
C SER A 110 10.67 -0.41 13.58
N GLU A 111 9.81 0.38 14.21
CA GLU A 111 8.89 0.02 15.29
C GLU A 111 7.56 -0.52 14.77
N ALA A 112 7.29 -0.37 13.48
CA ALA A 112 6.14 -0.98 12.83
C ALA A 112 6.41 -2.46 12.56
N SER A 113 5.34 -3.26 12.54
CA SER A 113 5.43 -4.70 12.29
C SER A 113 6.04 -4.97 10.91
N PRO A 114 6.89 -6.01 10.75
CA PRO A 114 7.64 -6.26 9.50
C PRO A 114 6.80 -6.37 8.23
N THR A 115 5.50 -6.65 8.38
CA THR A 115 4.50 -6.78 7.31
C THR A 115 3.94 -5.44 6.82
N ILE A 116 4.00 -4.40 7.64
CA ILE A 116 3.39 -3.09 7.35
C ILE A 116 4.41 -1.95 7.17
N GLN A 117 5.68 -2.19 7.45
CA GLN A 117 6.77 -1.25 7.15
C GLN A 117 6.85 -0.89 5.65
N TYR A 118 7.39 0.29 5.36
CA TYR A 118 7.68 0.74 4.00
C TYR A 118 9.15 0.55 3.68
N PHE A 119 9.44 -0.02 2.51
CA PHE A 119 10.79 0.03 1.96
C PHE A 119 11.15 1.47 1.57
N VAL A 120 12.36 1.89 1.88
CA VAL A 120 12.92 3.19 1.48
C VAL A 120 12.83 3.37 -0.04
N ALA A 121 13.04 2.31 -0.82
CA ALA A 121 12.88 2.35 -2.28
C ALA A 121 11.46 2.79 -2.70
N SER A 122 10.42 2.24 -2.06
CA SER A 122 9.03 2.63 -2.35
C SER A 122 8.70 4.05 -1.89
N LEU A 123 9.32 4.53 -0.80
CA LEU A 123 9.17 5.92 -0.34
C LEU A 123 9.83 6.90 -1.31
N LYS A 124 11.04 6.57 -1.80
CA LYS A 124 11.76 7.32 -2.83
C LYS A 124 10.96 7.43 -4.12
N GLU A 125 10.39 6.31 -4.57
CA GLU A 125 9.51 6.26 -5.75
C GLU A 125 8.31 7.19 -5.61
N LYS A 126 7.60 7.13 -4.48
CA LYS A 126 6.45 8.01 -4.21
C LYS A 126 6.81 9.49 -4.11
N LEU A 127 8.00 9.80 -3.59
CA LEU A 127 8.53 11.16 -3.56
C LEU A 127 9.06 11.63 -4.92
N GLY A 128 9.26 10.71 -5.88
CA GLY A 128 9.86 10.99 -7.18
C GLY A 128 11.33 11.36 -7.11
N THR A 129 12.09 10.75 -6.19
CA THR A 129 13.52 11.04 -5.97
C THR A 129 14.38 9.77 -6.10
N THR A 130 15.63 9.94 -6.52
CA THR A 130 16.66 8.89 -6.47
C THR A 130 17.66 9.10 -5.34
N GLY A 131 17.77 10.33 -4.83
CA GLY A 131 18.64 10.69 -3.70
C GLY A 131 18.08 10.27 -2.33
N PRO A 132 18.81 10.59 -1.25
CA PRO A 132 18.41 10.22 0.11
C PRO A 132 17.09 10.87 0.51
N ILE A 133 16.41 10.20 1.43
CA ILE A 133 15.19 10.68 2.08
C ILE A 133 15.49 11.03 3.53
N TYR A 134 14.72 11.96 4.09
CA TYR A 134 14.77 12.31 5.50
C TYR A 134 13.44 11.96 6.14
N TRP A 135 13.47 11.27 7.29
CA TRP A 135 12.26 10.76 7.93
C TRP A 135 12.25 11.02 9.43
N SER A 136 11.05 11.13 10.00
CA SER A 136 10.84 11.28 11.44
C SER A 136 9.46 10.75 11.81
N TYR A 137 9.28 10.29 13.05
CA TYR A 137 7.96 9.97 13.58
C TYR A 137 7.81 10.45 15.02
N ASN A 138 6.57 10.68 15.45
CA ASN A 138 6.27 11.01 16.83
C ASN A 138 4.83 10.59 17.18
N SER A 139 4.52 10.49 18.47
CA SER A 139 3.16 10.33 18.96
C SER A 139 2.27 11.47 18.48
N PHE A 140 1.04 11.11 18.13
CA PHE A 140 0.08 11.96 17.45
C PHE A 140 -1.28 11.83 18.14
N LEU A 141 -2.12 12.87 18.08
CA LEU A 141 -3.48 12.97 18.67
C LEU A 141 -3.62 12.89 20.20
N GLY A 142 -2.74 12.18 20.91
CA GLY A 142 -2.87 11.94 22.36
C GLY A 142 -4.11 11.11 22.74
N ASP A 143 -4.76 10.48 21.76
CA ASP A 143 -5.98 9.70 21.90
C ASP A 143 -6.08 8.70 20.73
N VAL A 144 -6.96 7.71 20.83
CA VAL A 144 -7.15 6.65 19.83
C VAL A 144 -7.78 7.17 18.53
N ILE A 145 -7.50 6.53 17.40
CA ILE A 145 -8.21 6.76 16.14
C ILE A 145 -9.39 5.78 16.07
N THR A 146 -10.56 6.28 15.73
CA THR A 146 -11.79 5.48 15.55
C THR A 146 -12.39 5.76 14.17
N ARG A 147 -13.55 5.19 13.89
CA ARG A 147 -14.36 5.52 12.70
C ARG A 147 -14.84 6.97 12.67
N LYS A 148 -14.81 7.69 13.80
CA LYS A 148 -15.12 9.12 13.81
C LYS A 148 -13.91 9.89 13.29
N PRO A 149 -14.03 10.65 12.18
CA PRO A 149 -12.92 11.41 11.64
C PRO A 149 -12.38 12.42 12.65
N LYS A 150 -11.06 12.51 12.74
CA LYS A 150 -10.33 13.51 13.52
C LYS A 150 -9.53 14.38 12.58
N GLU A 151 -9.72 15.69 12.68
CA GLU A 151 -9.00 16.67 11.87
C GLU A 151 -7.66 17.04 12.50
N PHE A 152 -6.65 17.20 11.67
CA PHE A 152 -5.35 17.72 12.03
C PHE A 152 -4.75 18.53 10.88
N THR A 153 -3.86 19.45 11.21
CA THR A 153 -3.21 20.34 10.24
C THR A 153 -1.72 20.11 10.28
N VAL A 154 -1.10 19.92 9.12
CA VAL A 154 0.35 19.78 8.99
C VAL A 154 0.88 21.04 8.31
N THR A 155 1.83 21.70 8.96
CA THR A 155 2.57 22.83 8.38
C THR A 155 4.05 22.47 8.24
N LEU A 156 4.52 22.41 7.01
CA LEU A 156 5.90 22.19 6.59
C LEU A 156 6.57 23.53 6.28
N TYR A 157 7.52 23.94 7.14
CA TYR A 157 8.29 25.15 6.94
C TYR A 157 9.57 24.85 6.15
N SER A 158 9.43 24.71 4.82
CA SER A 158 10.55 24.48 3.90
C SER A 158 10.47 25.37 2.66
N SER A 159 11.61 25.82 2.14
CA SER A 159 11.69 26.56 0.88
C SER A 159 11.41 25.70 -0.36
N LYS A 160 11.45 24.37 -0.24
CA LYS A 160 11.22 23.41 -1.34
C LYS A 160 10.36 22.23 -0.85
N PRO A 161 9.09 22.48 -0.50
CA PRO A 161 8.31 21.52 0.25
C PRO A 161 7.96 20.28 -0.59
N ASN A 162 8.40 19.11 -0.14
CA ASN A 162 8.06 17.82 -0.72
C ASN A 162 8.13 16.73 0.37
N MET A 163 6.98 16.40 0.96
CA MET A 163 6.86 15.50 2.09
C MET A 163 5.63 14.59 1.96
N LEU A 164 5.79 13.32 2.31
CA LEU A 164 4.73 12.35 2.53
C LEU A 164 4.38 12.31 4.02
N VAL A 165 3.10 12.15 4.29
CA VAL A 165 2.54 12.01 5.65
C VAL A 165 1.82 10.68 5.72
N TYR A 166 2.22 9.86 6.69
CA TYR A 166 1.63 8.57 7.00
C TYR A 166 1.20 8.54 8.46
N VAL A 167 0.25 7.67 8.79
CA VAL A 167 -0.19 7.46 10.17
C VAL A 167 -0.12 5.96 10.47
N PHE A 168 0.41 5.61 11.62
CA PHE A 168 0.41 4.25 12.13
C PHE A 168 -0.33 4.20 13.47
N GLY A 169 -0.77 3.00 13.85
CA GLY A 169 -1.37 2.76 15.15
C GLY A 169 -1.30 1.28 15.49
N LYS A 170 -1.73 0.97 16.69
CA LYS A 170 -1.81 -0.39 17.23
C LYS A 170 -3.25 -0.88 17.23
N SER A 171 -3.50 -2.12 16.86
CA SER A 171 -4.83 -2.74 16.92
C SER A 171 -5.32 -3.03 18.33
N SER A 172 -4.40 -3.06 19.29
CA SER A 172 -4.67 -3.31 20.71
C SER A 172 -3.78 -2.41 21.59
N PRO A 173 -4.27 -1.94 22.75
CA PRO A 173 -3.46 -1.16 23.69
C PRO A 173 -2.26 -1.93 24.24
N SER A 174 -2.29 -3.27 24.20
CA SER A 174 -1.19 -4.13 24.65
C SER A 174 -0.22 -4.53 23.54
N ALA A 175 -0.42 -4.07 22.30
CA ALA A 175 0.47 -4.42 21.19
C ALA A 175 1.84 -3.76 21.37
N THR A 176 2.90 -4.53 21.08
CA THR A 176 4.29 -4.07 21.16
C THR A 176 4.75 -3.35 19.90
N GLU A 177 4.13 -3.64 18.76
CA GLU A 177 4.45 -3.10 17.44
C GLU A 177 3.24 -2.35 16.88
N TYR A 178 3.48 -1.38 16.00
CA TYR A 178 2.41 -0.81 15.19
C TYR A 178 2.05 -1.82 14.09
N ASP A 179 0.77 -2.19 14.00
CA ASP A 179 0.26 -3.20 13.06
C ASP A 179 -0.89 -2.66 12.19
N MET A 180 -1.33 -1.43 12.45
CA MET A 180 -2.22 -0.67 11.59
C MET A 180 -1.43 0.46 10.92
N ARG A 181 -1.65 0.65 9.61
CA ARG A 181 -1.08 1.77 8.85
C ARG A 181 -2.12 2.50 8.03
N SER A 182 -1.79 3.74 7.69
CA SER A 182 -2.53 4.54 6.74
C SER A 182 -2.49 3.86 5.37
N VAL A 183 -3.66 3.47 4.87
CA VAL A 183 -3.82 3.04 3.50
C VAL A 183 -3.88 4.30 2.65
N ILE A 184 -2.87 4.46 1.78
CA ILE A 184 -3.02 5.38 0.66
C ILE A 184 -4.05 4.71 -0.25
N ILE A 185 -5.30 5.16 -0.16
CA ILE A 185 -6.23 4.97 -1.26
C ILE A 185 -5.73 5.93 -2.32
N GLU A 186 -4.73 5.49 -3.08
CA GLU A 186 -4.52 6.05 -4.40
C GLU A 186 -5.89 5.97 -5.00
N SER A 187 -6.53 7.13 -5.21
CA SER A 187 -7.73 7.18 -6.01
C SER A 187 -7.26 6.52 -7.28
N GLN A 188 -7.59 5.23 -7.43
CA GLN A 188 -7.67 4.63 -8.72
C GLN A 188 -8.58 5.62 -9.40
N VAL A 189 -7.96 6.44 -10.24
CA VAL A 189 -8.66 7.04 -11.36
C VAL A 189 -9.57 5.92 -11.78
N THR A 190 -10.86 6.20 -11.79
CA THR A 190 -11.88 5.31 -12.29
C THR A 190 -11.64 5.17 -13.79
N ALA A 191 -10.44 4.73 -14.17
CA ALA A 191 -10.07 4.15 -15.41
C ALA A 191 -10.67 2.75 -15.30
N PHE A 192 -11.98 2.71 -15.54
CA PHE A 192 -12.53 1.72 -16.43
C PHE A 192 -11.60 1.67 -17.65
N HIS A 193 -10.50 0.92 -17.54
CA HIS A 193 -9.78 0.43 -18.70
C HIS A 193 -10.75 -0.55 -19.33
N VAL A 194 -11.63 -0.01 -20.18
CA VAL A 194 -12.19 -0.81 -21.26
C VAL A 194 -10.96 -1.27 -22.02
N PRO A 195 -10.65 -2.58 -22.07
CA PRO A 195 -9.62 -3.07 -22.96
C PRO A 195 -10.01 -2.56 -24.34
N GLU A 196 -9.11 -1.83 -25.00
CA GLU A 196 -9.37 -1.43 -26.38
C GLU A 196 -9.84 -2.68 -27.15
N PRO A 197 -10.91 -2.60 -27.95
CA PRO A 197 -11.54 -3.77 -28.57
C PRO A 197 -10.58 -4.61 -29.45
N VAL A 198 -9.40 -4.09 -29.75
CA VAL A 198 -8.32 -4.78 -30.47
C VAL A 198 -7.79 -5.99 -29.68
N THR A 199 -7.69 -5.93 -28.35
CA THR A 199 -7.15 -7.06 -27.55
C THR A 199 -8.15 -8.21 -27.45
N ILE A 200 -9.45 -7.91 -27.44
CA ILE A 200 -10.53 -8.92 -27.47
C ILE A 200 -10.56 -9.62 -28.85
N LEU A 201 -10.32 -8.87 -29.94
CA LEU A 201 -10.22 -9.45 -31.27
C LEU A 201 -9.01 -10.40 -31.43
N GLY A 202 -7.86 -10.10 -30.80
CA GLY A 202 -6.67 -10.97 -30.84
C GLY A 202 -6.89 -12.35 -30.20
N LEU A 203 -7.61 -12.41 -29.08
CA LEU A 203 -7.95 -13.69 -28.43
C LEU A 203 -8.95 -14.50 -29.26
N SER A 204 -9.90 -13.85 -29.93
CA SER A 204 -10.84 -14.54 -30.82
C SER A 204 -10.17 -15.17 -32.05
N ALA A 205 -9.15 -14.51 -32.61
CA ALA A 205 -8.39 -15.02 -33.75
C ALA A 205 -7.58 -16.28 -33.39
N SER A 206 -7.05 -16.34 -32.17
CA SER A 206 -6.25 -17.49 -31.70
C SER A 206 -7.12 -18.73 -31.45
N ILE A 207 -8.34 -18.54 -30.93
CA ILE A 207 -9.32 -19.62 -30.76
C ILE A 207 -9.85 -20.09 -32.13
N ALA A 208 -10.14 -19.17 -33.05
CA ALA A 208 -10.57 -19.53 -34.41
C ALA A 208 -9.49 -20.31 -35.18
N ALA A 209 -8.22 -19.91 -35.05
CA ALA A 209 -7.09 -20.63 -35.66
C ALA A 209 -6.92 -22.05 -35.06
N LEU A 210 -7.11 -22.22 -33.75
CA LEU A 210 -7.04 -23.52 -33.10
C LEU A 210 -8.19 -24.45 -33.53
N ILE A 211 -9.41 -23.92 -33.65
CA ILE A 211 -10.59 -24.66 -34.15
C ILE A 211 -10.40 -25.03 -35.63
N GLY A 212 -9.91 -24.11 -36.46
CA GLY A 212 -9.62 -24.38 -37.86
C GLY A 212 -8.55 -25.46 -38.06
N TYR A 213 -7.47 -25.41 -37.27
CA TYR A 213 -6.40 -26.41 -37.32
C TYR A 213 -6.87 -27.80 -36.87
N SER A 214 -7.69 -27.87 -35.82
CA SER A 214 -8.24 -29.14 -35.31
C SER A 214 -9.33 -29.74 -36.22
N ALA A 215 -10.11 -28.92 -36.93
CA ALA A 215 -11.07 -29.38 -37.94
C ALA A 215 -10.38 -29.90 -39.21
N LYS A 216 -9.31 -29.25 -39.70
CA LYS A 216 -8.56 -29.71 -40.89
C LYS A 216 -7.89 -31.07 -40.67
N ARG A 217 -7.39 -31.34 -39.46
CA ARG A 217 -6.70 -32.60 -39.14
C ARG A 217 -7.63 -33.83 -39.10
N ARG A 218 -8.94 -33.65 -38.98
CA ARG A 218 -9.93 -34.75 -39.03
C ARG A 218 -10.29 -35.22 -40.44
N LYS A 219 -9.89 -34.50 -41.51
CA LYS A 219 -10.20 -34.88 -42.90
C LYS A 219 -9.06 -35.61 -43.64
N CYS A 220 -7.92 -35.84 -42.99
CA CYS A 220 -6.77 -36.53 -43.59
C CYS A 220 -6.42 -37.86 -42.89
N PHE A 221 -7.37 -38.46 -42.19
CA PHE A 221 -7.34 -39.85 -41.72
C PHE A 221 -8.63 -40.54 -42.12
#